data_AF-A0A838JVW1-F1
#
_entry.id   AF-A0A838JVW1-F1
#
_cell.length_a   1.000
_cell.length_b   1.000
_cell.length_c   1.000
_cell.angle_alpha   90.00
_cell.angle_beta   90.00
_cell.angle_gamma   90.00
#
_symmetry.space_group_name_H-M   'P 1'
#
loop_
_entity.id
_entity.type
_entity.pdbx_description
1 polymer ?
#
loop_
_entity_poly.entity_id
_entity_poly.type
_entity_poly.pdbx_seq_one_letter_code
_entity_poly.pdbx_strand_id
1 'polypeptide(L)'
;MLTLAAGSALADPTTEGGTDALRGADGADRLTGSGGDDGIWGLGGDDELYGGKGRDLILGDAGEDFIEAKDGEVDFVGCGPGNDVASVDLTDRVDRDCETVYPG
;
A
#
# COMPACT_ATOMS: atom_id res chain seq x y z
N MET A 1 16.13 12.31 24.11
CA MET A 1 14.79 11.86 23.68
C MET A 1 14.57 12.46 22.30
N LEU A 2 14.58 11.65 21.25
CA LEU A 2 14.41 12.14 19.89
C LEU A 2 12.91 12.37 19.66
N THR A 3 12.52 13.62 19.49
CA THR A 3 11.18 14.04 19.11
C THR A 3 11.00 13.83 17.61
N LEU A 4 10.18 12.86 17.21
CA LEU A 4 9.67 12.76 15.84
C LEU A 4 8.57 13.81 15.69
N ALA A 5 8.83 14.82 14.85
CA ALA A 5 7.80 15.71 14.36
C ALA A 5 6.98 14.96 13.29
N ALA A 6 5.68 15.26 13.24
CA ALA A 6 4.71 14.70 12.32
C ALA A 6 5.15 14.75 10.85
N GLY A 7 4.78 13.71 10.11
CA GLY A 7 4.75 13.64 8.65
C GLY A 7 6.06 13.19 8.01
N SER A 8 6.16 11.88 7.72
CA SER A 8 6.96 11.24 6.67
C SER A 8 7.10 9.76 7.06
N ALA A 9 6.19 8.90 6.62
CA ALA A 9 6.44 7.46 6.68
C ALA A 9 7.78 7.13 6.02
N LEU A 10 8.68 6.54 6.80
CA LEU A 10 9.99 6.12 6.33
C LEU A 10 9.83 4.76 5.66
N ALA A 11 9.76 4.74 4.32
CA ALA A 11 10.06 3.54 3.55
C ALA A 11 11.49 3.07 3.92
N ASP A 12 11.65 1.82 4.37
CA ASP A 12 12.95 1.24 4.71
C ASP A 12 13.67 0.85 3.41
N PRO A 13 14.87 1.39 3.09
CA PRO A 13 15.54 1.16 1.81
C PRO A 13 16.44 -0.09 1.81
N THR A 14 16.21 -1.11 2.64
CA THR A 14 17.11 -2.27 2.67
C THR A 14 16.67 -3.41 1.77
N THR A 15 17.06 -3.27 0.50
CA THR A 15 17.23 -4.28 -0.56
C THR A 15 16.10 -4.37 -1.59
N GLU A 16 16.47 -4.26 -2.87
CA GLU A 16 15.61 -4.33 -4.09
C GLU A 16 14.89 -5.70 -4.28
N GLY A 17 14.63 -6.45 -3.21
CA GLY A 17 14.11 -7.82 -3.23
C GLY A 17 13.83 -8.40 -1.84
N GLY A 18 13.64 -7.58 -0.81
CA GLY A 18 13.40 -7.99 0.57
C GLY A 18 11.91 -8.06 0.89
N THR A 19 11.52 -8.89 1.86
CA THR A 19 10.17 -8.81 2.44
C THR A 19 10.18 -7.75 3.53
N ASP A 20 9.52 -6.64 3.26
CA ASP A 20 9.49 -5.46 4.11
C ASP A 20 8.10 -5.26 4.75
N ALA A 21 8.08 -4.48 5.83
CA ALA A 21 6.85 -4.10 6.54
C ALA A 21 6.76 -2.57 6.61
N LEU A 22 6.04 -1.98 5.66
CA LEU A 22 5.87 -0.55 5.48
C LEU A 22 4.61 -0.08 6.20
N ARG A 23 4.73 0.92 7.05
CA ARG A 23 3.61 1.49 7.79
C ARG A 23 3.61 3.00 7.69
N GLY A 24 2.46 3.54 7.32
CA GLY A 24 2.14 4.95 7.39
C GLY A 24 1.96 5.41 8.84
N ALA A 25 1.33 6.56 8.98
CA ALA A 25 0.96 7.20 10.22
C ALA A 25 -0.45 7.78 10.08
N ASP A 26 -0.81 8.70 10.98
CA ASP A 26 -1.96 9.56 10.73
C ASP A 26 -1.54 10.68 9.74
N GLY A 27 -2.35 10.91 8.71
CA GLY A 27 -2.12 11.85 7.62
C GLY A 27 -1.76 11.17 6.30
N ALA A 28 -1.71 11.95 5.22
CA ALA A 28 -1.38 11.44 3.89
C ALA A 28 0.09 10.99 3.81
N ASP A 29 0.31 9.72 3.50
CA ASP A 29 1.60 9.08 3.33
C ASP A 29 1.80 8.54 1.90
N ARG A 30 3.06 8.26 1.57
CA ARG A 30 3.44 7.59 0.32
C ARG A 30 4.36 6.42 0.63
N LEU A 31 3.88 5.20 0.41
CA LEU A 31 4.57 3.95 0.73
C LEU A 31 4.91 3.16 -0.55
N THR A 32 6.07 2.52 -0.60
CA THR A 32 6.51 1.77 -1.80
C THR A 32 7.35 0.57 -1.40
N GLY A 33 6.83 -0.65 -1.56
CA GLY A 33 7.52 -1.91 -1.19
C GLY A 33 8.72 -2.24 -2.09
N SER A 34 8.67 -1.79 -3.35
CA SER A 34 9.73 -1.98 -4.36
C SER A 34 9.85 -3.42 -4.87
N GLY A 35 10.40 -4.35 -4.10
CA GLY A 35 10.61 -5.71 -4.59
C GLY A 35 10.73 -6.71 -3.45
N GLY A 36 10.08 -7.85 -3.59
CA GLY A 36 9.92 -8.86 -2.54
C GLY A 36 8.45 -9.01 -2.17
N ASP A 37 8.13 -9.94 -1.27
CA ASP A 37 6.74 -10.08 -0.79
C ASP A 37 6.55 -9.12 0.39
N ASP A 38 5.89 -7.97 0.20
CA ASP A 38 5.82 -6.88 1.18
C ASP A 38 4.50 -6.80 1.94
N GLY A 39 4.53 -6.20 3.13
CA GLY A 39 3.34 -5.80 3.87
C GLY A 39 3.26 -4.28 3.99
N ILE A 40 2.20 -3.67 3.47
CA ILE A 40 1.99 -2.23 3.40
C ILE A 40 0.70 -1.85 4.13
N TRP A 41 0.77 -0.92 5.07
CA TRP A 41 -0.37 -0.38 5.82
C TRP A 41 -0.37 1.15 5.77
N GLY A 42 -1.39 1.76 5.15
CA GLY A 42 -1.57 3.22 5.09
C GLY A 42 -1.92 3.83 6.45
N LEU A 43 -2.81 3.15 7.19
CA LEU A 43 -3.38 3.54 8.48
C LEU A 43 -4.48 4.60 8.36
N GLY A 44 -4.16 5.89 8.41
CA GLY A 44 -5.19 6.91 8.45
C GLY A 44 -4.77 8.12 7.67
N GLY A 45 -5.62 8.62 6.78
CA GLY A 45 -5.27 9.70 5.87
C GLY A 45 -5.38 9.22 4.43
N ASP A 46 -5.22 10.13 3.48
CA ASP A 46 -5.36 9.82 2.06
C ASP A 46 -4.00 9.39 1.52
N ASP A 47 -3.80 8.09 1.32
CA ASP A 47 -2.48 7.50 1.08
C ASP A 47 -2.22 7.13 -0.39
N GLU A 48 -0.93 7.14 -0.76
CA GLU A 48 -0.46 6.59 -2.03
C GLU A 48 0.39 5.33 -1.77
N LEU A 49 -0.19 4.15 -2.03
CA LEU A 49 0.40 2.85 -1.74
C LEU A 49 0.81 2.11 -3.01
N TYR A 50 2.08 1.71 -3.09
CA TYR A 50 2.65 0.98 -4.22
C TYR A 50 3.25 -0.35 -3.74
N GLY A 51 2.68 -1.48 -4.17
CA GLY A 51 3.19 -2.81 -3.84
C GLY A 51 4.64 -2.97 -4.28
N GLY A 52 4.89 -2.76 -5.57
CA GLY A 52 6.18 -3.03 -6.17
C GLY A 52 6.12 -4.38 -6.85
N LYS A 53 7.22 -5.13 -6.84
CA LYS A 53 7.27 -6.48 -7.38
C LYS A 53 7.15 -7.51 -6.27
N GLY A 54 6.46 -8.62 -6.51
CA GLY A 54 6.34 -9.72 -5.58
C GLY A 54 4.91 -9.90 -5.16
N ARG A 55 4.65 -10.72 -4.13
CA ARG A 55 3.29 -10.94 -3.65
C ARG A 55 3.07 -10.15 -2.39
N ASP A 56 2.34 -9.06 -2.53
CA ASP A 56 2.19 -8.05 -1.52
C ASP A 56 0.87 -8.19 -0.77
N LEU A 57 0.89 -7.71 0.47
CA LEU A 57 -0.29 -7.43 1.28
C LEU A 57 -0.39 -5.91 1.41
N ILE A 58 -1.39 -5.30 0.78
CA ILE A 58 -1.58 -3.85 0.81
C ILE A 58 -2.93 -3.55 1.48
N LEU A 59 -2.88 -2.78 2.57
CA LEU A 59 -4.05 -2.28 3.29
C LEU A 59 -4.02 -0.74 3.29
N GLY A 60 -5.02 -0.11 2.66
CA GLY A 60 -5.25 1.35 2.72
C GLY A 60 -5.61 1.80 4.14
N ASP A 61 -6.50 1.04 4.78
CA ASP A 61 -7.13 1.39 6.05
C ASP A 61 -8.07 2.60 5.85
N ALA A 62 -7.98 3.69 6.63
CA ALA A 62 -9.00 4.74 6.57
C ALA A 62 -8.54 5.97 5.79
N GLY A 63 -9.27 6.37 4.76
CA GLY A 63 -8.88 7.53 3.95
C GLY A 63 -9.54 7.53 2.58
N GLU A 64 -9.10 8.42 1.69
CA GLU A 64 -9.29 8.23 0.24
C GLU A 64 -7.96 7.80 -0.37
N ASP A 65 -7.80 6.49 -0.55
CA ASP A 65 -6.51 5.89 -0.90
C ASP A 65 -6.35 5.62 -2.39
N PHE A 66 -5.11 5.74 -2.86
CA PHE A 66 -4.67 5.28 -4.16
C PHE A 66 -3.72 4.09 -4.01
N ILE A 67 -4.12 2.94 -4.56
CA ILE A 67 -3.35 1.70 -4.47
C ILE A 67 -2.93 1.22 -5.86
N GLU A 68 -1.65 0.90 -6.04
CA GLU A 68 -1.09 0.30 -7.25
C GLU A 68 -0.37 -1.02 -6.95
N ALA A 69 -0.88 -2.10 -7.52
CA ALA A 69 -0.38 -3.48 -7.40
C ALA A 69 -0.51 -4.17 -8.77
N LYS A 70 0.28 -3.69 -9.76
CA LYS A 70 0.21 -4.14 -11.17
C LYS A 70 1.56 -4.64 -11.65
N ASP A 71 2.06 -5.68 -11.00
CA ASP A 71 3.39 -6.23 -11.29
C ASP A 71 3.33 -7.60 -11.99
N GLY A 72 2.13 -8.17 -12.14
CA GLY A 72 1.84 -9.47 -12.73
C GLY A 72 1.86 -10.64 -11.75
N GLU A 73 2.07 -10.39 -10.45
CA GLU A 73 2.01 -11.41 -9.41
C GLU A 73 0.59 -11.48 -8.80
N VAL A 74 0.46 -12.09 -7.61
CA VAL A 74 -0.83 -12.23 -6.93
C VAL A 74 -0.75 -11.51 -5.61
N ASP A 75 -1.41 -10.36 -5.55
CA ASP A 75 -1.47 -9.51 -4.38
C ASP A 75 -2.78 -9.69 -3.60
N PHE A 76 -2.74 -9.27 -2.35
CA PHE A 76 -3.95 -9.04 -1.55
C PHE A 76 -4.09 -7.55 -1.29
N VAL A 77 -5.18 -6.97 -1.77
CA VAL A 77 -5.47 -5.54 -1.65
C VAL A 77 -6.76 -5.35 -0.86
N GLY A 78 -6.68 -4.70 0.29
CA GLY A 78 -7.84 -4.19 1.02
C GLY A 78 -7.78 -2.68 1.05
N CYS A 79 -8.80 -2.00 0.55
CA CYS A 79 -8.79 -0.54 0.53
C CYS A 79 -9.17 0.05 1.89
N GLY A 80 -10.06 -0.61 2.63
CA GLY A 80 -10.60 -0.11 3.88
C GLY A 80 -11.73 0.91 3.68
N PRO A 81 -12.09 1.68 4.72
CA PRO A 81 -13.16 2.67 4.61
C PRO A 81 -12.70 3.94 3.88
N GLY A 82 -13.38 4.29 2.80
CA GLY A 82 -12.94 5.41 2.00
C GLY A 82 -13.73 5.64 0.73
N ASN A 83 -13.17 6.46 -0.16
CA ASN A 83 -13.50 6.39 -1.58
C ASN A 83 -12.20 6.06 -2.31
N ASP A 84 -11.93 4.77 -2.44
CA ASP A 84 -10.61 4.30 -2.79
C ASP A 84 -10.51 3.90 -4.26
N VAL A 85 -9.30 4.03 -4.79
CA VAL A 85 -8.97 3.66 -6.17
C VAL A 85 -7.83 2.66 -6.13
N ALA A 86 -8.12 1.42 -6.54
CA ALA A 86 -7.13 0.37 -6.69
C ALA A 86 -6.88 0.06 -8.17
N SER A 87 -5.63 0.16 -8.58
CA SER A 87 -5.12 -0.30 -9.88
C SER A 87 -4.40 -1.61 -9.65
N VAL A 88 -5.03 -2.71 -10.04
CA VAL A 88 -4.59 -4.09 -9.75
C VAL A 88 -4.60 -4.97 -10.99
N ASP A 89 -3.96 -6.13 -10.96
CA ASP A 89 -4.07 -7.15 -12.00
C ASP A 89 -5.30 -8.05 -11.81
N LEU A 90 -5.71 -8.74 -12.88
CA LEU A 90 -6.85 -9.68 -12.82
C LEU A 90 -6.58 -10.91 -11.93
N THR A 91 -5.31 -11.15 -11.59
CA THR A 91 -4.87 -12.24 -10.73
C THR A 91 -4.99 -11.92 -9.25
N ASP A 92 -5.18 -10.64 -8.90
CA ASP A 92 -5.16 -10.18 -7.52
C ASP A 92 -6.44 -10.49 -6.76
N ARG A 93 -6.27 -10.54 -5.45
CA ARG A 93 -7.34 -10.69 -4.48
C ARG A 93 -7.65 -9.34 -3.87
N VAL A 94 -8.54 -8.62 -4.53
CA VAL A 94 -9.05 -7.35 -4.04
C VAL A 94 -10.26 -7.61 -3.14
N ASP A 95 -10.22 -7.09 -1.91
CA ASP A 95 -11.37 -7.11 -1.02
C ASP A 95 -12.48 -6.20 -1.57
N ARG A 96 -13.71 -6.41 -1.11
CA ARG A 96 -14.90 -5.72 -1.65
C ARG A 96 -15.06 -4.30 -1.11
N ASP A 97 -14.11 -3.85 -0.32
CA ASP A 97 -14.06 -2.51 0.26
C ASP A 97 -13.47 -1.48 -0.72
N CYS A 98 -12.79 -1.89 -1.79
CA CYS A 98 -12.37 -0.97 -2.84
C CYS A 98 -13.55 -0.49 -3.71
N GLU A 99 -13.84 0.81 -3.70
CA GLU A 99 -14.94 1.41 -4.47
C GLU A 99 -14.67 1.41 -5.98
N THR A 100 -13.44 1.78 -6.38
CA THR A 100 -13.04 1.86 -7.78
C THR A 100 -11.85 0.96 -8.05
N VAL A 101 -12.06 -0.09 -8.85
CA VAL A 101 -11.00 -1.02 -9.24
C VAL A 101 -10.73 -0.96 -10.74
N TYR A 102 -9.49 -0.65 -11.11
CA TYR A 102 -9.00 -0.63 -12.49
C TYR A 102 -8.13 -1.86 -12.78
N PRO A 103 -8.71 -2.95 -13.32
CA PRO A 103 -7.93 -4.12 -13.69
C PRO A 103 -6.96 -3.83 -14.84
N GLY A 104 -5.75 -4.42 -14.76
CA GLY A 104 -4.69 -4.41 -15.76
C GLY A 104 -4.76 -5.56 -16.77
#